data_AF-A0A540MXH2-F1
#
_entry.id   AF-A0A540MXH2-F1
#
_cell.length_a   1.000
_cell.length_b   1.000
_cell.length_c   1.000
_cell.angle_alpha   90.00
_cell.angle_beta   90.00
_cell.angle_gamma   90.00
#
_symmetry.space_group_name_H-M   'P 1'
#
loop_
_entity.id
_entity.type
_entity.pdbx_description
1 polymer ?
#
loop_
_entity_poly.entity_id
_entity_poly.type
_entity_poly.pdbx_seq_one_letter_code
_entity_poly.pdbx_strand_id
1 'polypeptide(L)' 'MPGLESLPGECISHFLSLTSPKDACRSSLVCSTFRSAALSDVLWEHFLPSDYYAETLSSSTRA' A
#
# COMPACT_ATOMS: atom_id res chain seq x y z
N MET A 1 -16.30 -3.19 -22.10
CA MET A 1 -16.02 -2.29 -20.95
C MET A 1 -14.67 -2.69 -20.41
N PRO A 2 -13.66 -1.81 -20.43
CA PRO A 2 -12.39 -2.13 -19.80
C PRO A 2 -12.61 -2.23 -18.29
N GLY A 3 -12.24 -3.38 -17.71
CA GLY A 3 -12.39 -3.64 -16.29
C GLY A 3 -11.33 -2.91 -15.46
N LEU A 4 -11.30 -3.19 -14.16
CA LEU A 4 -10.33 -2.63 -13.21
C LEU A 4 -8.87 -2.94 -13.59
N GLU A 5 -8.66 -3.95 -14.42
CA GLU A 5 -7.41 -4.36 -15.07
C GLU A 5 -6.85 -3.36 -16.11
N SER A 6 -7.64 -2.38 -16.54
CA SER A 6 -7.17 -1.28 -17.40
C SER A 6 -6.65 -0.07 -16.62
N LEU A 7 -6.89 -0.01 -15.31
CA LEU A 7 -6.41 1.09 -14.50
C LEU A 7 -4.90 0.93 -14.21
N PRO A 8 -4.15 2.04 -14.18
CA PRO A 8 -2.79 2.03 -13.67
C PRO A 8 -2.75 1.50 -12.24
N GLY A 9 -1.71 0.73 -11.90
CA GLY A 9 -1.48 0.25 -10.53
C GLY A 9 -1.49 1.39 -9.50
N GLU A 10 -0.99 2.56 -9.89
CA GLU A 10 -0.99 3.81 -9.12
C GLU A 10 -2.40 4.23 -8.66
N CYS A 11 -3.41 4.18 -9.55
CA CYS A 11 -4.79 4.55 -9.22
C CYS A 11 -5.39 3.59 -8.20
N ILE A 12 -5.06 2.30 -8.32
CA ILE A 12 -5.53 1.27 -7.41
C ILE A 12 -4.83 1.42 -6.05
N SER A 13 -3.52 1.67 -6.06
CA SER A 13 -2.74 1.93 -4.86
C SER A 13 -3.29 3.13 -4.09
N HIS A 14 -3.63 4.21 -4.80
CA HIS A 14 -4.24 5.41 -4.21
C HIS A 14 -5.67 5.15 -3.69
N PHE A 15 -6.46 4.31 -4.35
CA PHE A 15 -7.76 3.92 -3.80
C PHE A 15 -7.59 3.14 -2.51
N LEU A 16 -6.69 2.16 -2.50
CA LEU A 16 -6.46 1.30 -1.36
C LEU A 16 -5.82 2.05 -0.19
N SER A 17 -4.97 3.06 -0.42
CA SER A 17 -4.41 3.90 0.65
C SER A 17 -5.48 4.72 1.40
N LEU A 18 -6.64 4.97 0.77
CA LEU A 18 -7.79 5.59 1.40
C LEU A 18 -8.68 4.59 2.17
N THR A 19 -8.45 3.29 1.98
CA THR A 19 -9.15 2.22 2.72
C THR A 19 -8.43 1.86 4.00
N SER A 20 -8.99 0.95 4.81
CA SER A 20 -8.25 0.37 5.93
C SER A 20 -7.26 -0.71 5.43
N PRO A 21 -6.12 -0.93 6.10
CA PRO A 21 -5.16 -1.97 5.69
C PRO A 21 -5.79 -3.37 5.62
N LYS A 22 -6.76 -3.64 6.50
CA LYS A 22 -7.56 -4.87 6.50
C LYS A 22 -8.45 -5.00 5.26
N ASP A 23 -9.03 -3.90 4.78
CA ASP A 23 -9.81 -3.87 3.55
C ASP A 23 -8.91 -4.02 2.33
N ALA A 24 -7.73 -3.38 2.31
CA ALA A 24 -6.76 -3.56 1.23
C ALA A 24 -6.35 -5.03 1.04
N CYS A 25 -6.10 -5.75 2.14
CA CYS A 25 -5.87 -7.20 2.11
C CYS A 25 -7.06 -7.99 1.54
N ARG A 26 -8.29 -7.60 1.86
CA ARG A 26 -9.50 -8.26 1.32
C ARG A 26 -9.66 -7.97 -0.17
N SER A 27 -9.35 -6.75 -0.61
CA SER A 27 -9.38 -6.37 -2.03
C SER A 27 -8.43 -7.23 -2.86
N SER A 28 -7.27 -7.60 -2.30
CA SER A 28 -6.30 -8.49 -2.96
C SER A 28 -6.88 -9.85 -3.37
N LEU A 29 -7.93 -10.32 -2.67
CA LEU A 29 -8.60 -11.60 -2.95
C LEU A 29 -9.66 -11.49 -4.05
N VAL A 30 -10.07 -10.28 -4.41
CA VAL A 30 -11.16 -10.03 -5.37
C VAL A 30 -10.64 -10.04 -6.80
N CYS A 31 -9.46 -9.46 -7.06
CA CYS A 31 -8.84 -9.49 -8.39
C CYS A 31 -7.31 -9.42 -8.35
N SER A 32 -6.67 -9.89 -9.42
CA SER A 32 -5.21 -9.88 -9.59
C SER A 32 -4.61 -8.48 -9.56
N THR A 33 -5.33 -7.46 -10.05
CA THR A 33 -4.86 -6.08 -10.07
C THR A 33 -4.77 -5.49 -8.66
N PHE A 34 -5.82 -5.68 -7.86
CA PHE A 34 -5.78 -5.35 -6.42
C PHE A 34 -4.71 -6.14 -5.70
N ARG A 35 -4.50 -7.41 -6.05
CA ARG A 35 -3.42 -8.22 -5.47
C ARG A 35 -2.05 -7.61 -5.75
N SER A 36 -1.81 -7.18 -6.99
CA SER A 36 -0.53 -6.58 -7.36
C SER A 36 -0.30 -5.26 -6.63
N ALA A 37 -1.34 -4.44 -6.47
CA ALA A 37 -1.25 -3.19 -5.71
C ALA A 37 -1.07 -3.43 -4.20
N ALA A 38 -1.78 -4.40 -3.62
CA ALA A 38 -1.68 -4.76 -2.20
C ALA A 38 -0.33 -5.42 -1.85
N LEU A 39 0.39 -5.95 -2.85
CA LEU A 39 1.77 -6.44 -2.70
C LEU A 39 2.82 -5.34 -2.90
N SER A 40 2.42 -4.12 -3.27
CA SER A 40 3.34 -3.00 -3.46
C SER A 40 3.66 -2.33 -2.13
N ASP A 41 4.95 -2.08 -1.86
CA ASP A 41 5.39 -1.36 -0.65
C ASP A 41 4.84 0.07 -0.60
N VAL A 42 4.63 0.72 -1.74
CA VAL A 42 4.09 2.10 -1.85
C VAL A 42 2.75 2.28 -1.11
N LEU A 43 1.93 1.22 -1.12
CA LEU A 43 0.63 1.20 -0.47
C LEU A 43 0.77 1.08 1.05
N TRP A 44 1.71 0.26 1.51
CA TRP A 44 1.99 0.06 2.93
C TRP A 44 2.71 1.25 3.53
N GLU A 45 3.59 1.90 2.77
CA GLU A 45 4.22 3.18 3.11
C GLU A 45 3.20 4.28 3.40
N HIS A 46 2.04 4.29 2.72
CA HIS A 46 0.95 5.21 3.03
C HIS A 46 0.24 4.94 4.35
N PHE A 47 0.23 3.68 4.81
CA PHE A 47 -0.35 3.31 6.10
C PHE A 47 0.61 3.56 7.27
N LEU A 48 1.91 3.66 6.98
CA LEU A 48 2.92 3.88 7.99
C LEU A 48 2.88 5.34 8.46
N PRO A 49 2.93 5.59 9.78
CA PRO A 49 3.12 6.93 10.30
C PRO A 49 4.43 7.52 9.77
N SER A 50 4.45 8.81 9.44
CA SER A 50 5.67 9.49 8.98
C SER A 50 6.85 9.36 9.96
N ASP A 51 6.57 9.13 11.25
CA ASP A 51 7.57 8.94 12.31
C ASP A 51 8.16 7.52 12.36
N TYR A 52 7.64 6.55 11.60
CA TYR A 52 8.17 5.18 11.56
C TYR A 52 9.66 5.16 11.14
N TYR A 53 10.03 6.02 10.20
CA TYR A 53 11.41 6.13 9.72
C TYR A 53 12.33 6.83 10.72
N ALA A 54 11.79 7.70 11.58
CA ALA A 54 12.58 8.47 12.55
C ALA A 54 13.16 7.58 13.67
N GLU A 55 12.43 6.56 14.13
CA GLU A 55 12.95 5.62 15.13
C GLU A 55 14.10 4.75 14.59
N THR A 56 14.00 4.32 13.33
CA THR A 56 15.04 3.47 12.73
C THR A 56 16.37 4.22 12.62
N LEU A 57 16.34 5.50 12.27
CA LEU A 57 17.55 6.33 12.17
C LEU A 57 18.11 6.70 13.55
N SER A 58 17.25 6.97 14.54
CA SER A 58 17.67 7.29 15.92
C SER A 58 18.40 6.13 16.60
N SER A 59 18.00 4.88 16.30
CA SER A 59 18.72 3.69 16.77
C SER A 59 20.10 3.52 16.12
N SER A 60 20.27 4.00 14.89
CA SER A 60 21.53 3.90 14.14
C SER A 60 22.59 4.91 14.59
N THR A 61 22.21 6.04 15.21
CA THR A 61 23.15 7.07 15.69
C THR A 61 23.67 6.78 17.11
N ARG A 62 23.33 5.63 17.70
CA ARG A 62 23.77 5.21 19.04
C ARG A 62 24.76 4.04 19.04
N ALA A 63 25.29 3.63 17.90
CA ALA A 63 26.31 2.59 17.78
C ALA A 63 27.71 3.18 17.56
#